data_AF-A0A2E4XZN3-F1
#
_entry.id   AF-A0A2E4XZN3-F1
#
_cell.length_a   1.000
_cell.length_b   1.000
_cell.length_c   1.000
_cell.angle_alpha   90.00
_cell.angle_beta   90.00
_cell.angle_gamma   90.00
#
_symmetry.space_group_name_H-M   'P 1'
#
loop_
_entity.id
_entity.type
_entity.pdbx_description
1 polymer ?
#
loop_
_entity_poly.entity_id
_entity_poly.type
_entity_poly.pdbx_seq_one_letter_code
_entity_poly.pdbx_strand_id
1 'polypeptide(L)' 'MPHVISNPSAEFIQSRNERIRGIYEYWDSKRQGRRMPSRADIDPVEIPEYLSNVILVDVFY' A
#
# COMPACT_ATOMS: atom_id res chain seq x y z
N MET A 1 21.84 5.64 -9.73
CA MET A 1 20.58 5.84 -10.49
C MET A 1 19.43 5.66 -9.53
N PRO A 2 18.61 6.69 -9.24
CA PRO A 2 17.44 6.47 -8.39
C PRO A 2 16.47 5.57 -9.15
N HIS A 3 16.16 4.39 -8.59
CA HIS A 3 15.03 3.59 -9.06
C HIS A 3 13.75 4.41 -8.80
N VAL A 4 13.20 5.02 -9.85
CA VAL A 4 11.87 5.61 -9.81
C VAL A 4 10.91 4.43 -9.61
N ILE A 5 10.33 4.31 -8.42
CA ILE A 5 9.24 3.37 -8.19
C ILE A 5 8.03 3.97 -8.90
N SER A 6 7.83 3.58 -10.17
CA SER A 6 6.65 3.94 -10.93
C SER A 6 5.45 3.19 -10.37
N ASN A 7 4.30 3.85 -10.33
CA ASN A 7 3.06 3.19 -9.95
C ASN A 7 2.78 2.03 -10.93
N PRO A 8 2.31 0.87 -10.46
CA PRO A 8 1.91 -0.21 -11.36
C PRO A 8 0.76 0.24 -12.26
N SER A 9 0.68 -0.33 -13.47
CA SER A 9 -0.46 -0.09 -14.36
C SER A 9 -1.74 -0.71 -13.81
N ALA A 10 -2.89 -0.15 -14.19
CA ALA A 10 -4.19 -0.68 -13.77
C ALA A 10 -4.39 -2.14 -14.23
N GLU A 11 -3.94 -2.48 -15.44
CA GLU A 11 -3.98 -3.84 -15.98
C GLU A 11 -3.16 -4.82 -15.13
N PHE A 12 -1.99 -4.40 -14.66
CA PHE A 12 -1.16 -5.25 -13.80
C PHE A 12 -1.87 -5.55 -12.48
N ILE A 13 -2.48 -4.55 -11.85
CA ILE A 13 -3.24 -4.72 -10.60
C ILE A 13 -4.47 -5.62 -10.80
N GLN A 14 -5.20 -5.44 -11.91
CA GLN A 14 -6.36 -6.26 -12.25
C GLN A 14 -6.00 -7.74 -12.50
N SER A 15 -4.78 -8.02 -12.96
CA SER A 15 -4.30 -9.41 -13.15
C SER A 15 -3.97 -10.13 -11.84
N ARG A 16 -3.94 -9.43 -10.70
CA ARG A 16 -3.61 -10.01 -9.39
C ARG A 16 -4.83 -10.64 -8.73
N ASN A 17 -4.58 -11.54 -7.79
CA ASN A 17 -5.65 -12.07 -6.94
C ASN A 17 -6.29 -10.96 -6.08
N GLU A 18 -7.49 -11.26 -5.58
CA GLU A 18 -8.31 -10.30 -4.82
C GLU A 18 -7.58 -9.73 -3.60
N ARG A 19 -6.76 -10.54 -2.93
CA ARG A 19 -6.01 -10.12 -1.74
C ARG A 19 -5.00 -9.01 -2.07
N ILE A 20 -4.23 -9.17 -3.14
CA ILE A 20 -3.24 -8.18 -3.57
C ILE A 20 -3.93 -6.92 -4.11
N ARG A 21 -5.03 -7.09 -4.85
CA ARG A 21 -5.81 -5.96 -5.35
C ARG A 21 -6.38 -5.11 -4.19
N GLY A 22 -7.01 -5.74 -3.21
CA GLY A 22 -7.65 -5.03 -2.09
C GLY A 22 -6.64 -4.26 -1.22
N ILE A 23 -5.49 -4.86 -0.88
CA ILE A 23 -4.47 -4.12 -0.11
C ILE A 23 -3.84 -2.97 -0.93
N TYR A 24 -3.70 -3.13 -2.25
CA TYR A 24 -3.23 -2.06 -3.12
C TYR A 24 -4.24 -0.91 -3.21
N GLU A 25 -5.53 -1.20 -3.40
CA GLU A 25 -6.60 -0.19 -3.44
C GLU A 25 -6.66 0.60 -2.12
N TYR A 26 -6.55 -0.08 -0.99
CA TYR A 26 -6.40 0.56 0.31
C TYR A 26 -5.16 1.47 0.36
N TRP A 27 -3.99 0.96 -0.02
CA TRP A 27 -2.74 1.73 0.00
C TRP A 27 -2.81 2.98 -0.88
N ASP A 28 -3.36 2.87 -2.08
CA ASP A 28 -3.52 4.00 -3.00
C ASP A 28 -4.51 5.04 -2.46
N SER A 29 -5.57 4.60 -1.78
CA SER A 29 -6.50 5.50 -1.09
C SER A 29 -5.84 6.29 0.05
N LYS A 30 -4.85 5.74 0.75
CA LYS A 30 -4.16 6.44 1.85
C LYS A 30 -3.05 7.37 1.38
N ARG A 31 -2.37 7.03 0.28
CA ARG A 31 -1.25 7.85 -0.21
C ARG A 31 -1.71 9.16 -0.83
N GLN A 32 -2.95 9.26 -1.33
CA GLN A 32 -3.58 10.50 -1.82
C GLN A 32 -2.66 11.23 -2.85
N GLY A 33 -2.10 10.47 -3.79
CA GLY A 33 -1.17 10.98 -4.81
C GLY A 33 0.30 11.10 -4.38
N ARG A 34 0.62 11.02 -3.08
CA ARG A 34 2.02 10.96 -2.58
C ARG A 34 2.65 9.60 -2.86
N ARG A 35 3.98 9.52 -2.92
CA ARG A 35 4.71 8.27 -3.18
C ARG A 35 4.34 7.15 -2.19
N MET A 36 4.17 7.47 -0.91
CA MET A 36 3.77 6.55 0.15
C MET A 36 2.83 7.27 1.12
N PRO A 37 1.88 6.56 1.77
CA PRO A 37 1.17 7.10 2.92
C PRO A 37 2.16 7.34 4.07
N SER A 38 1.85 8.27 4.95
CA SER A 38 2.51 8.38 6.25
C SER A 38 1.95 7.31 7.19
N ARG A 39 2.66 7.03 8.30
CA ARG A 39 2.17 6.04 9.27
C ARG A 39 0.82 6.41 9.88
N ALA A 40 0.55 7.70 10.06
CA ALA A 40 -0.70 8.18 10.63
C ALA A 40 -1.91 8.00 9.68
N ASP A 41 -1.68 7.78 8.38
CA ASP A 41 -2.76 7.55 7.42
C ASP A 41 -3.29 6.11 7.45
N ILE A 42 -2.55 5.18 8.05
CA ILE A 42 -2.86 3.75 8.08
C ILE A 42 -3.49 3.39 9.42
N ASP A 43 -4.75 2.95 9.39
CA ASP A 43 -5.42 2.36 10.56
C ASP A 43 -5.47 0.83 10.42
N PRO A 44 -4.83 0.05 11.32
CA PRO A 44 -4.89 -1.42 11.30
C PRO A 44 -6.30 -2.00 11.33
N VAL A 45 -7.29 -1.27 11.88
CA VAL A 45 -8.69 -1.70 11.97
C VAL A 45 -9.38 -1.71 10.60
N GLU A 46 -8.86 -0.96 9.62
CA GLU A 46 -9.39 -0.93 8.26
C GLU A 46 -8.92 -2.14 7.42
N ILE A 47 -7.87 -2.85 7.85
CA ILE A 47 -7.23 -3.94 7.09
C ILE A 47 -6.99 -5.22 7.91
N PRO A 48 -7.97 -5.71 8.70
CA PRO A 48 -7.77 -6.83 9.62
C PRO A 48 -7.31 -8.12 8.92
N GLU A 49 -7.81 -8.39 7.71
CA GLU A 49 -7.45 -9.57 6.91
C GLU A 49 -6.04 -9.52 6.33
N TYR A 50 -5.46 -8.32 6.22
CA TYR A 50 -4.12 -8.12 5.67
C TYR A 50 -3.05 -8.01 6.76
N LEU A 51 -3.46 -7.68 8.00
CA LEU A 51 -2.57 -7.33 9.10
C LEU A 51 -1.53 -8.41 9.43
N SER A 52 -1.89 -9.70 9.31
CA SER A 52 -0.94 -10.81 9.53
C SER A 52 0.26 -10.82 8.57
N ASN A 53 0.19 -10.07 7.45
CA ASN A 53 1.25 -9.94 6.45
C ASN A 53 1.89 -8.55 6.43
N VAL A 54 1.58 -7.69 7.41
CA VAL A 54 2.13 -6.33 7.50
C VAL A 54 3.18 -6.29 8.59
N ILE A 55 4.34 -5.70 8.27
CA ILE A 55 5.42 -5.45 9.22
C ILE A 55 5.64 -3.94 9.31
N LEU A 56 5.72 -3.43 10.53
CA LEU A 56 6.19 -2.07 10.79
C LEU A 56 7.71 -2.09 10.85
N VAL A 57 8.37 -1.43 9.90
CA VAL A 57 9.81 -1.18 9.91
C VAL A 57 10.05 0.20 10.52
N ASP A 58 11.12 0.36 11.29
CA ASP A 58 11.41 1.57 12.07
C ASP A 58 11.20 2.87 11.26
N VAL A 59 10.35 3.74 11.80
CA VAL A 59 10.08 5.08 11.26
C VAL A 59 10.82 6.09 12.14
N PHE A 60 12.00 6.53 11.70
CA PHE A 60 12.72 7.62 12.36
C PHE A 60 12.06 8.97 12.02
N TYR A 61 11.82 9.82 13.04
CA TYR A 61 11.24 11.17 12.92
C TYR A 61 12.32 12.21 12.62
#